data_AF-A0A3M1A252-F1
#
_entry.id   AF-A0A3M1A252-F1
#
_cell.length_a   1.000
_cell.length_b   1.000
_cell.length_c   1.000
_cell.angle_alpha   90.00
_cell.angle_beta   90.00
_cell.angle_gamma   90.00
#
_symmetry.space_group_name_H-M   'P 1'
#
loop_
_entity.id
_entity.type
_entity.pdbx_description
1 polymer ?
#
loop_
_entity_poly.entity_id
_entity_poly.type
_entity_poly.pdbx_seq_one_letter_code
_entity_poly.pdbx_strand_id
1 'polypeptide(L)'
;MSFELPPRPGPRPRTTACAPHQQISQHSPPEVHRLFKARAFELPFVERRPSAISVPGAEALVLPSDHACGPPEAFMIGREFAHVHPAHDGSAHLMLPLAAVEELLAKGWG
;
A
#
# COMPACT_ATOMS: atom_id res chain seq x y z
N MET A 1 13.42 -13.31 -10.62
CA MET A 1 13.50 -11.86 -10.86
C MET A 1 13.94 -11.22 -9.56
N SER A 2 15.00 -10.41 -9.55
CA SER A 2 15.41 -9.65 -8.37
C SER A 2 14.64 -8.34 -8.34
N PHE A 3 13.98 -8.05 -7.22
CA PHE A 3 13.39 -6.75 -6.93
C PHE A 3 14.39 -5.98 -6.09
N GLU A 4 14.84 -4.82 -6.58
CA GLU A 4 15.83 -3.98 -5.89
C GLU A 4 15.35 -2.54 -5.85
N LEU A 5 15.46 -1.91 -4.68
CA LEU A 5 15.09 -0.52 -4.45
C LEU A 5 16.32 0.32 -4.04
N PRO A 6 16.37 1.61 -4.41
CA PRO A 6 17.36 2.51 -3.84
C PRO A 6 17.13 2.67 -2.33
N PRO A 7 18.17 2.86 -1.50
CA PRO A 7 18.00 3.19 -0.09
C PRO A 7 17.17 4.46 0.08
N ARG A 8 16.22 4.45 1.01
CA ARG A 8 15.39 5.62 1.31
C ARG A 8 16.24 6.66 2.05
N PRO A 9 16.30 7.92 1.59
CA PRO A 9 17.00 8.96 2.32
C PRO A 9 16.22 9.36 3.59
N GLY A 10 16.96 9.72 4.64
CA GLY A 10 16.40 10.27 5.87
C GLY A 10 15.90 9.22 6.88
N PRO A 11 15.42 9.68 8.05
CA PRO A 11 14.96 8.79 9.13
C PRO A 11 13.63 8.12 8.78
N ARG A 12 13.33 6.96 9.39
CA ARG A 12 12.01 6.32 9.25
C ARG A 12 10.86 7.27 9.66
N PRO A 13 9.70 7.24 8.97
CA PRO A 13 8.54 8.01 9.39
C PRO A 13 8.04 7.51 10.75
N ARG A 14 7.50 8.44 11.55
CA ARG A 14 6.72 8.08 12.74
C ARG A 14 5.36 7.55 12.31
N THR A 15 4.93 6.47 12.94
CA THR A 15 3.61 5.85 12.72
C THR A 15 2.90 5.64 14.04
N THR A 16 1.60 5.34 14.00
CA THR A 16 0.90 4.81 15.18
C THR A 16 1.46 3.44 15.58
N ALA A 17 1.31 3.07 16.86
CA ALA A 17 1.84 1.82 17.42
C ALA A 17 0.84 0.65 17.36
N CYS A 18 -0.40 0.90 16.96
CA CYS A 18 -1.47 -0.09 16.90
C CYS A 18 -2.40 0.18 15.71
N ALA A 19 -3.29 -0.76 15.44
CA ALA A 19 -4.32 -0.61 14.42
C ALA A 19 -5.36 0.46 14.84
N PRO A 20 -5.79 1.34 13.92
CA PRO A 20 -5.29 1.48 12.54
C PRO A 20 -3.87 2.05 12.50
N HIS A 21 -2.98 1.36 11.78
CA HIS A 21 -1.61 1.82 11.53
C HIS A 21 -1.67 2.99 10.55
N GLN A 22 -1.12 4.15 10.93
CA GLN A 22 -1.19 5.38 10.14
C GLN A 22 0.15 6.11 10.20
N GLN A 23 0.51 6.77 9.11
CA GLN A 23 1.68 7.65 9.06
C GLN A 23 1.41 8.98 9.78
N ILE A 24 2.30 9.38 10.69
CA ILE A 24 2.17 10.61 11.49
C ILE A 24 3.06 11.73 10.94
N SER A 25 4.19 11.38 10.33
CA SER A 25 5.18 12.34 9.82
C SER A 25 5.61 11.99 8.41
N GLN A 26 6.18 12.96 7.70
CA GLN A 26 6.65 12.80 6.32
C GLN A 26 5.51 12.51 5.33
N HIS A 27 4.35 13.13 5.55
CA HIS A 27 3.24 13.11 4.60
C HIS A 27 3.68 13.71 3.26
N SER A 28 3.29 13.07 2.18
CA SER A 28 3.50 13.61 0.84
C SER A 28 2.64 14.86 0.63
N PRO A 29 3.08 15.81 -0.20
CA PRO A 29 2.19 16.86 -0.70
C PRO A 29 0.91 16.29 -1.34
N PRO A 30 -0.24 16.97 -1.25
CA PRO A 30 -1.52 16.44 -1.75
C PRO A 30 -1.52 16.07 -3.25
N GLU A 31 -0.76 16.79 -4.06
CA GLU A 31 -0.60 16.51 -5.49
C GLU A 31 0.17 15.20 -5.75
N VAL A 32 1.16 14.89 -4.92
CA VAL A 32 1.93 13.63 -5.01
C VAL A 32 1.05 12.47 -4.60
N HIS A 33 0.27 12.60 -3.52
CA HIS A 33 -0.70 11.58 -3.10
C HIS A 33 -1.75 11.31 -4.18
N ARG A 34 -2.28 12.38 -4.79
CA ARG A 34 -3.26 12.27 -5.88
C ARG A 34 -2.68 11.54 -7.10
N LEU A 35 -1.45 11.89 -7.50
CA LEU A 35 -0.79 11.25 -8.63
C LEU A 35 -0.47 9.78 -8.33
N PHE A 36 0.04 9.48 -7.13
CA PHE A 36 0.29 8.12 -6.67
C PHE A 36 -0.99 7.27 -6.76
N LYS A 37 -2.10 7.75 -6.20
CA LYS A 37 -3.40 7.07 -6.30
C LYS A 37 -3.82 6.84 -7.75
N ALA A 38 -3.75 7.88 -8.58
CA ALA A 38 -4.13 7.77 -10.00
C ALA A 38 -3.33 6.64 -10.69
N ARG A 39 -2.00 6.64 -10.53
CA ARG A 39 -1.14 5.60 -11.12
C ARG A 39 -1.38 4.21 -10.55
N ALA A 40 -1.61 4.10 -9.24
CA ALA A 40 -1.88 2.81 -8.59
C ALA A 40 -3.16 2.17 -9.12
N PHE A 41 -4.21 2.97 -9.38
CA PHE A 41 -5.48 2.49 -9.92
C PHE A 41 -5.50 2.36 -11.46
N GLU A 42 -4.47 2.82 -12.16
CA GLU A 42 -4.27 2.59 -13.60
C GLU A 42 -3.62 1.23 -13.90
N LEU A 43 -3.15 0.50 -12.87
CA LEU A 43 -2.54 -0.81 -13.06
C LEU A 43 -3.53 -1.79 -13.71
N PRO A 44 -3.07 -2.64 -14.65
CA PRO A 44 -3.91 -3.68 -15.22
C PRO A 44 -4.51 -4.58 -14.14
N PHE A 45 -5.76 -4.98 -14.34
CA PHE A 45 -6.47 -5.90 -13.45
C PHE A 45 -6.61 -5.36 -12.00
N VAL A 46 -6.81 -4.06 -11.85
CA VAL A 46 -7.16 -3.43 -10.57
C VAL A 46 -8.57 -2.85 -10.62
N GLU A 47 -9.45 -3.33 -9.75
CA GLU A 47 -10.74 -2.74 -9.43
C GLU A 47 -10.58 -1.80 -8.24
N ARG A 48 -10.95 -0.52 -8.41
CA ARG A 48 -10.99 0.44 -7.30
C ARG A 48 -12.27 0.27 -6.50
N ARG A 49 -12.15 -0.02 -5.21
CA ARG A 49 -13.29 -0.20 -4.28
C ARG A 49 -13.05 0.52 -2.95
N PRO A 50 -14.07 0.78 -2.13
CA PRO A 50 -13.85 1.10 -0.71
C PRO A 50 -13.13 -0.08 -0.03
N SER A 51 -12.12 0.20 0.80
CA SER A 51 -11.45 -0.85 1.57
C SER A 51 -12.40 -1.48 2.59
N ALA A 52 -12.30 -2.79 2.77
CA ALA A 52 -13.12 -3.55 3.71
C ALA A 52 -12.45 -3.73 5.09
N ILE A 53 -11.17 -3.36 5.22
CA ILE A 53 -10.38 -3.58 6.45
C ILE A 53 -9.66 -2.33 6.96
N SER A 54 -9.61 -1.26 6.16
CA SER A 54 -8.86 -0.05 6.47
C SER A 54 -9.72 1.07 7.08
N VAL A 55 -9.11 2.23 7.30
CA VAL A 55 -9.74 3.44 7.83
C VAL A 55 -10.86 3.97 6.91
N PRO A 56 -11.85 4.71 7.44
CA PRO A 56 -12.89 5.33 6.62
C PRO A 56 -12.32 6.18 5.48
N GLY A 57 -12.81 5.95 4.26
CA GLY A 57 -12.36 6.65 3.05
C GLY A 57 -11.11 6.06 2.40
N ALA A 58 -10.51 5.00 2.96
CA ALA A 58 -9.46 4.25 2.28
C ALA A 58 -10.02 3.53 1.04
N GLU A 59 -9.19 3.47 0.00
CA GLU A 59 -9.56 2.88 -1.28
C GLU A 59 -8.68 1.67 -1.54
N ALA A 60 -9.33 0.53 -1.74
CA ALA A 60 -8.71 -0.74 -2.02
C ALA A 60 -8.41 -0.91 -3.50
N LEU A 61 -7.25 -1.50 -3.76
CA LEU A 61 -6.90 -2.15 -5.00
C LEU A 61 -7.31 -3.62 -4.89
N VAL A 62 -8.26 -4.03 -5.72
CA VAL A 62 -8.86 -5.36 -5.69
C VAL A 62 -8.62 -6.05 -7.03
N LEU A 63 -8.01 -7.24 -7.04
CA LEU A 63 -7.86 -8.01 -8.30
C LEU A 63 -9.21 -8.59 -8.72
N PRO A 64 -9.66 -8.49 -9.99
CA PRO A 64 -10.81 -9.24 -10.52
C PRO A 64 -10.80 -10.73 -10.14
N SER A 65 -11.97 -11.35 -10.03
CA SER A 65 -12.09 -12.72 -9.50
C SER A 65 -11.31 -13.78 -10.29
N ASP A 66 -11.23 -13.62 -11.60
CA ASP A 66 -10.48 -14.47 -12.53
C ASP A 66 -8.96 -14.21 -12.50
N HIS A 67 -8.52 -13.10 -11.93
CA HIS A 67 -7.11 -12.73 -11.76
C HIS A 67 -6.60 -12.92 -10.32
N ALA A 68 -7.50 -13.12 -9.35
CA ALA A 68 -7.15 -13.36 -7.95
C ALA A 68 -6.73 -14.83 -7.69
N CYS A 69 -5.75 -15.32 -8.44
CA CYS A 69 -5.28 -16.72 -8.39
C CYS A 69 -4.17 -16.97 -7.36
N GLY A 70 -3.72 -15.92 -6.66
CA GLY A 70 -2.70 -16.00 -5.63
C GLY A 70 -3.19 -16.75 -4.38
N PRO A 71 -2.27 -17.14 -3.50
CA PRO A 71 -2.65 -17.77 -2.24
C PRO A 71 -3.36 -16.74 -1.33
N PRO A 72 -4.16 -17.19 -0.33
CA PRO A 72 -4.95 -16.28 0.50
C PRO A 72 -4.14 -15.16 1.19
N GLU A 73 -2.88 -15.42 1.51
CA GLU A 73 -1.97 -14.47 2.19
C GLU A 73 -1.45 -13.38 1.25
N ALA A 74 -1.74 -13.46 -0.06
CA ALA A 74 -1.52 -12.36 -1.00
C ALA A 74 -2.58 -11.26 -0.84
N PHE A 75 -3.59 -11.45 0.01
CA PHE A 75 -4.71 -10.53 0.20
C PHE A 75 -4.92 -10.23 1.69
N MET A 76 -5.30 -8.99 1.99
CA MET A 76 -5.65 -8.57 3.35
C MET A 76 -7.04 -9.09 3.73
N ILE A 77 -7.98 -8.99 2.79
CA ILE A 77 -9.34 -9.47 2.92
C ILE A 77 -9.95 -9.72 1.54
N GLY A 78 -10.52 -10.91 1.32
CA GLY A 78 -11.08 -11.28 0.02
C GLY A 78 -10.04 -11.20 -1.09
N ARG A 79 -10.19 -10.21 -1.99
CA ARG A 79 -9.30 -9.94 -3.14
C ARG A 79 -8.54 -8.61 -3.02
N GLU A 80 -8.66 -7.93 -1.88
CA GLU A 80 -7.95 -6.68 -1.59
C GLU A 80 -6.47 -6.99 -1.30
N PHE A 81 -5.59 -6.67 -2.24
CA PHE A 81 -4.14 -6.88 -2.07
C PHE A 81 -3.42 -5.62 -1.56
N ALA A 82 -4.06 -4.46 -1.67
CA ALA A 82 -3.54 -3.19 -1.19
C ALA A 82 -4.67 -2.20 -0.93
N HIS A 83 -4.40 -1.17 -0.10
CA HIS A 83 -5.25 0.00 -0.01
C HIS A 83 -4.43 1.27 0.21
N VAL A 84 -4.99 2.40 -0.23
CA VAL A 84 -4.42 3.73 -0.01
C VAL A 84 -5.33 4.51 0.93
N HIS A 85 -4.75 5.04 2.00
CA HIS A 85 -5.45 5.89 2.96
C HIS A 85 -5.86 7.23 2.34
N PRO A 86 -6.82 7.95 2.95
CA PRO A 86 -7.14 9.32 2.58
C PRO A 86 -5.93 10.26 2.77
N ALA A 87 -6.02 11.45 2.19
CA ALA A 87 -4.91 12.38 2.10
C ALA A 87 -4.37 12.91 3.45
N HIS A 88 -5.08 12.70 4.58
CA HIS A 88 -4.65 13.18 5.89
C HIS A 88 -3.42 12.45 6.43
N ASP A 89 -3.22 11.18 6.09
CA ASP A 89 -1.96 10.47 6.33
C ASP A 89 -1.27 10.04 5.02
N GLY A 90 -2.05 9.79 3.97
CA GLY A 90 -1.57 9.49 2.62
C GLY A 90 -0.79 8.19 2.48
N SER A 91 -0.73 7.36 3.52
CA SER A 91 -0.02 6.08 3.51
C SER A 91 -0.76 5.01 2.70
N ALA A 92 -0.06 3.92 2.39
CA ALA A 92 -0.65 2.76 1.73
C ALA A 92 -0.16 1.50 2.42
N HIS A 93 -1.03 0.50 2.51
CA HIS A 93 -0.66 -0.84 2.94
C HIS A 93 -0.78 -1.78 1.76
N LEU A 94 0.15 -2.73 1.67
CA LEU A 94 0.24 -3.68 0.56
C LEU A 94 0.60 -5.07 1.10
N MET A 95 0.00 -6.11 0.50
CA MET A 95 0.47 -7.48 0.62
C MET A 95 1.53 -7.72 -0.46
N LEU A 96 2.68 -8.23 -0.05
CA LEU A 96 3.83 -8.42 -0.94
C LEU A 96 4.49 -9.78 -0.67
N PRO A 97 5.15 -10.39 -1.68
CA PRO A 97 6.02 -11.53 -1.46
C PRO A 97 7.09 -11.21 -0.41
N LEU A 98 7.46 -12.19 0.41
CA LEU A 98 8.40 -12.00 1.53
C LEU A 98 9.71 -11.33 1.11
N ALA A 99 10.29 -11.75 -0.02
CA ALA A 99 11.54 -11.17 -0.54
C ALA A 99 11.41 -9.65 -0.84
N ALA A 100 10.24 -9.18 -1.26
CA ALA A 100 10.01 -7.75 -1.50
C ALA A 100 9.86 -6.97 -0.18
N VAL A 101 9.24 -7.60 0.85
CA VAL A 101 9.16 -7.02 2.20
C VAL A 101 10.55 -6.88 2.82
N GLU A 102 11.38 -7.91 2.70
CA GLU A 102 12.76 -7.89 3.18
C GLU A 102 13.57 -6.74 2.55
N GLU A 103 13.46 -6.58 1.23
CA GLU A 103 14.09 -5.48 0.49
C GLU A 103 13.56 -4.11 0.93
N LEU A 104 12.24 -3.93 1.03
CA LEU A 104 11.63 -2.67 1.50
C LEU A 104 12.14 -2.28 2.88
N LEU A 105 12.20 -3.23 3.82
CA LEU A 105 12.65 -2.98 5.19
C LEU A 105 14.15 -2.69 5.25
N ALA A 106 14.96 -3.43 4.48
CA ALA A 106 16.40 -3.22 4.38
C ALA A 106 16.74 -1.85 3.80
N LYS A 107 15.94 -1.37 2.83
CA LYS A 107 16.11 -0.06 2.19
C LYS A 107 15.36 1.07 2.92
N GLY A 108 14.59 0.78 3.97
CA GLY A 108 13.93 1.78 4.81
C GLY A 108 12.64 2.37 4.23
N TRP A 109 11.97 1.66 3.32
CA TRP A 109 10.70 2.03 2.69
C TRP A 109 9.44 1.49 3.39
N GLY A 110 9.60 0.68 4.43
CA GLY A 110 8.53 0.18 5.30
C GLY A 110 8.56 0.81 6.68
#